data_AF-A0A1G1R5F6-F1
#
_entry.id   AF-A0A1G1R5F6-F1
#
_cell.length_a   1.000
_cell.length_b   1.000
_cell.length_c   1.000
_cell.angle_alpha   90.00
_cell.angle_beta   90.00
_cell.angle_gamma   90.00
#
_symmetry.space_group_name_H-M   'P 1'
#
loop_
_entity.id
_entity.type
_entity.pdbx_description
1 polymer ?
#
loop_
_entity_poly.entity_id
_entity_poly.type
_entity_poly.pdbx_seq_one_letter_code
_entity_poly.pdbx_strand_id
1 'polypeptide(L)'
;MSKYHYIQKKLENLKHSAKKIISNETKENESSFFKIDQGSYNKLLKIADAQKSSVEAILSMSVEQYYTRWSAQSQAPVTLERMEENPVLYLDNLSKRYPHDREEFTHEQS
;
A
#
# COMPACT_ATOMS: atom_id res chain seq x y z
N MET A 1 -16.76 38.09 -31.69
CA MET A 1 -17.03 37.02 -30.71
C MET A 1 -16.47 37.45 -29.36
N SER A 2 -17.30 37.52 -28.32
CA SER A 2 -16.91 38.04 -26.99
C SER A 2 -15.94 37.10 -26.28
N LYS A 3 -14.87 37.64 -25.68
CA LYS A 3 -13.86 36.90 -24.89
C LYS A 3 -14.50 36.00 -23.83
N TYR A 4 -15.66 36.40 -23.33
CA TYR A 4 -16.46 35.67 -22.35
C TYR A 4 -16.90 34.28 -22.85
N HIS A 5 -17.30 34.18 -24.12
CA HIS A 5 -17.74 32.92 -24.72
C HIS A 5 -16.58 31.91 -24.87
N TYR A 6 -15.37 32.41 -25.15
CA TYR A 6 -14.17 31.56 -25.26
C TYR A 6 -13.76 30.96 -23.90
N ILE A 7 -13.84 31.76 -22.83
CA ILE A 7 -13.50 31.32 -21.47
C ILE A 7 -14.51 30.27 -20.99
N GLN A 8 -15.80 30.47 -21.25
CA GLN A 8 -16.84 29.48 -20.91
C GLN A 8 -16.61 28.14 -21.62
N LYS A 9 -16.26 28.16 -22.92
CA LYS A 9 -15.98 26.93 -23.67
C LYS A 9 -14.76 26.18 -23.11
N LYS A 10 -13.71 26.90 -22.70
CA LYS A 10 -12.53 26.29 -22.07
C LYS A 10 -12.86 25.67 -20.70
N LEU A 11 -13.68 26.35 -19.89
CA LEU A 11 -14.13 25.84 -18.60
C LEU A 11 -14.96 24.55 -18.77
N GLU A 12 -15.89 24.52 -19.71
CA GLU A 12 -16.72 23.34 -19.99
C GLU A 12 -15.87 22.16 -20.50
N ASN A 13 -14.88 22.43 -21.36
CA ASN A 13 -13.93 21.41 -21.80
C ASN A 13 -13.10 20.86 -20.63
N LEU A 14 -12.66 21.71 -19.71
CA LEU A 14 -11.90 21.30 -18.52
C LEU A 14 -12.76 20.45 -17.59
N LYS A 15 -14.01 20.85 -17.33
CA LYS A 15 -14.97 20.08 -16.53
C LYS A 15 -15.21 18.71 -17.13
N HIS A 16 -15.37 18.63 -18.45
CA HIS A 16 -15.58 17.36 -19.14
C HIS A 16 -14.36 16.44 -19.05
N SER A 17 -13.15 16.98 -19.23
CA SER A 17 -11.90 16.24 -19.06
C SER A 17 -11.69 15.75 -17.62
N ALA A 18 -11.94 16.60 -16.62
CA ALA A 18 -11.85 16.23 -15.22
C ALA A 18 -12.85 15.14 -14.85
N LYS A 19 -14.10 15.26 -15.34
CA LYS A 19 -15.13 14.24 -15.13
C LYS A 19 -14.73 12.90 -15.76
N LYS A 20 -14.07 12.91 -16.92
CA LYS A 20 -13.56 11.70 -17.57
C LYS A 20 -12.43 11.05 -16.78
N ILE A 21 -11.52 11.82 -16.19
CA ILE A 21 -10.43 11.32 -15.34
C ILE A 21 -11.00 10.68 -14.07
N ILE A 22 -11.88 11.38 -13.36
CA ILE A 22 -12.52 10.90 -12.11
C ILE A 22 -13.41 9.68 -12.37
N SER A 23 -14.08 9.62 -13.54
CA SER A 23 -14.93 8.48 -13.90
C SER A 23 -14.13 7.23 -14.30
N ASN A 24 -12.85 7.38 -14.65
CA ASN A 24 -12.01 6.24 -15.04
C ASN A 24 -11.40 5.54 -13.81
N GLU A 25 -11.08 6.28 -12.74
CA GLU A 25 -10.54 5.72 -11.48
C GLU A 25 -11.54 4.83 -10.71
N THR A 26 -12.84 4.93 -10.99
CA THR A 26 -13.86 4.19 -10.23
C THR A 26 -14.35 2.91 -10.90
N LYS A 27 -13.85 2.58 -12.11
CA LYS A 27 -14.36 1.45 -12.92
C LYS A 27 -13.31 0.48 -13.44
N GLU A 28 -12.11 0.51 -12.90
CA GLU A 28 -11.18 -0.62 -13.04
C GLU A 28 -11.26 -1.46 -11.77
N ASN A 29 -12.39 -2.19 -11.62
CA ASN A 29 -12.33 -3.49 -10.98
C ASN A 29 -11.51 -4.38 -11.93
N GLU A 30 -10.20 -4.19 -11.95
CA GLU A 30 -9.28 -5.18 -12.47
C GLU A 30 -9.52 -6.43 -11.63
N SER A 31 -10.31 -7.36 -12.17
CA SER A 31 -10.33 -8.72 -11.68
C SER A 31 -8.92 -9.27 -11.89
N SER A 32 -8.05 -9.02 -10.92
CA SER A 32 -6.66 -9.44 -10.95
C SER A 32 -6.66 -10.95 -10.81
N PHE A 33 -6.49 -11.64 -11.94
CA PHE A 33 -6.43 -13.09 -11.96
C PHE A 33 -5.06 -13.53 -11.47
N PHE A 34 -5.01 -14.05 -10.24
CA PHE A 34 -3.82 -14.70 -9.71
C PHE A 34 -3.64 -16.08 -10.33
N LYS A 35 -2.56 -16.27 -11.08
CA LYS A 35 -2.19 -17.59 -11.61
C LYS A 35 -1.45 -18.38 -10.54
N ILE A 36 -2.09 -19.42 -10.04
CA ILE A 36 -1.55 -20.31 -9.00
C ILE A 36 -1.24 -21.66 -9.65
N ASP A 37 -0.20 -22.35 -9.19
CA ASP A 37 0.07 -23.71 -9.62
C ASP A 37 -1.02 -24.68 -9.14
N GLN A 38 -1.17 -25.80 -9.83
CA GLN A 38 -2.24 -26.74 -9.55
C GLN A 38 -2.06 -27.43 -8.18
N GLY A 39 -0.80 -27.61 -7.74
CA GLY A 39 -0.47 -28.18 -6.44
C GLY A 39 -0.93 -27.30 -5.27
N SER A 40 -0.67 -25.99 -5.34
CA SER A 40 -1.08 -25.05 -4.28
C SER A 40 -2.57 -24.77 -4.33
N TYR A 41 -3.17 -24.71 -5.52
CA TYR A 41 -4.63 -24.60 -5.64
C TYR A 41 -5.35 -25.77 -4.96
N ASN A 42 -4.90 -27.01 -5.18
CA ASN A 42 -5.48 -28.19 -4.52
C ASN A 42 -5.34 -28.16 -2.99
N LYS A 43 -4.26 -27.58 -2.46
CA LYS A 43 -4.09 -27.40 -1.01
C LYS A 43 -5.06 -26.37 -0.46
N LEU A 44 -5.18 -25.22 -1.15
CA LEU A 44 -6.13 -24.17 -0.76
C LEU A 44 -7.57 -24.68 -0.83
N LEU A 45 -7.91 -25.49 -1.83
CA LEU A 45 -9.23 -26.10 -1.96
C LEU A 45 -9.56 -27.01 -0.76
N LYS A 46 -8.64 -27.88 -0.35
CA LYS A 46 -8.85 -28.74 0.84
C LYS A 46 -9.06 -27.93 2.12
N ILE A 47 -8.35 -26.82 2.27
CA ILE A 47 -8.49 -25.93 3.43
C ILE A 47 -9.83 -25.21 3.37
N ALA A 48 -10.22 -24.71 2.19
CA ALA A 48 -11.50 -24.07 1.96
C ALA A 48 -12.67 -25.02 2.26
N ASP A 49 -12.60 -26.27 1.79
CA ASP A 49 -13.58 -27.31 2.06
C ASP A 49 -13.70 -27.62 3.56
N ALA A 50 -12.54 -27.75 4.25
CA ALA A 50 -12.51 -28.00 5.69
C ALA A 50 -13.10 -26.84 6.50
N GLN A 51 -12.89 -25.60 6.06
CA GLN A 51 -13.38 -24.38 6.72
C GLN A 51 -14.75 -23.93 6.21
N LYS A 52 -15.37 -24.67 5.28
CA LYS A 52 -16.62 -24.29 4.60
C LYS A 52 -16.57 -22.86 4.06
N SER A 53 -15.44 -22.50 3.46
CA SER A 53 -15.15 -21.16 2.93
C SER A 53 -14.77 -21.25 1.45
N SER A 54 -14.54 -20.11 0.80
CA SER A 54 -14.06 -20.06 -0.58
C SER A 54 -12.53 -20.04 -0.64
N VAL A 55 -11.95 -20.57 -1.72
CA VAL A 55 -10.50 -20.53 -1.96
C VAL A 55 -9.97 -19.09 -1.95
N GLU A 56 -10.76 -18.15 -2.46
CA GLU A 56 -10.42 -16.72 -2.46
C GLU A 56 -10.33 -16.15 -1.04
N ALA A 57 -11.29 -16.47 -0.16
CA ALA A 57 -11.27 -16.04 1.23
C ALA A 57 -10.07 -16.62 1.99
N ILE A 58 -9.73 -17.89 1.75
CA ILE A 58 -8.53 -18.51 2.33
C ILE A 58 -7.25 -17.82 1.84
N LEU A 59 -7.18 -17.51 0.54
CA LEU A 59 -6.02 -16.84 -0.03
C LEU A 59 -5.86 -15.42 0.54
N SER A 60 -6.93 -14.64 0.57
CA SER A 60 -6.95 -13.29 1.14
C SER A 60 -6.48 -13.29 2.60
N MET A 61 -7.04 -14.19 3.43
CA MET A 61 -6.64 -14.34 4.83
C MET A 61 -5.16 -14.73 4.96
N SER A 62 -4.67 -15.62 4.09
CA SER A 62 -3.27 -16.06 4.12
C SER A 62 -2.31 -14.91 3.78
N VAL A 63 -2.69 -14.05 2.83
CA VAL A 63 -1.92 -12.87 2.45
C VAL A 63 -1.86 -11.87 3.60
N GLU A 64 -3.00 -11.59 4.24
CA GLU A 64 -3.04 -10.70 5.42
C GLU A 64 -2.15 -11.23 6.55
N GLN A 65 -2.27 -12.51 6.90
CA GLN A 65 -1.45 -13.14 7.93
C GLN A 65 0.04 -13.09 7.62
N TYR A 66 0.41 -13.26 6.34
CA TYR A 66 1.80 -13.11 5.90
C TYR A 66 2.33 -11.70 6.17
N TYR A 67 1.56 -10.66 5.80
CA TYR A 67 1.96 -9.28 6.04
C TYR A 67 2.01 -8.92 7.52
N THR A 68 1.05 -9.37 8.33
CA THR A 68 1.06 -9.16 9.78
C THR A 68 2.30 -9.81 10.42
N ARG A 69 2.66 -11.01 9.99
CA ARG A 69 3.87 -11.68 10.48
C ARG A 69 5.15 -10.99 10.02
N TRP A 70 5.20 -10.58 8.75
CA TRP A 70 6.36 -9.91 8.17
C TRP A 70 6.60 -8.54 8.79
N SER A 71 5.55 -7.76 9.04
CA SER A 71 5.66 -6.46 9.72
C SER A 71 6.14 -6.62 11.16
N ALA A 72 5.69 -7.66 11.88
CA ALA A 72 6.20 -7.99 13.20
C ALA A 72 7.68 -8.41 13.18
N GLN A 73 8.12 -9.11 12.12
CA GLN A 73 9.51 -9.57 11.98
C GLN A 73 10.47 -8.45 11.52
N SER A 74 9.98 -7.48 10.74
CA SER A 74 10.73 -6.30 10.28
C SER A 74 11.05 -5.29 11.39
N GLN A 75 10.43 -5.44 12.57
CA GLN A 75 10.73 -4.64 13.76
C GLN A 75 11.83 -5.24 14.65
N ALA A 76 12.36 -6.42 14.32
CA ALA A 76 13.53 -6.91 15.02
C ALA A 76 14.72 -5.99 14.70
N PRO A 77 15.44 -5.45 15.71
CA PRO A 77 16.63 -4.64 15.46
C PRO A 77 17.62 -5.46 14.63
N VAL A 78 18.13 -4.89 13.53
CA VAL A 78 19.13 -5.56 12.70
C VAL A 78 20.33 -5.91 13.58
N THR A 79 20.67 -7.20 13.66
CA THR A 79 21.79 -7.69 14.48
C THR A 79 23.12 -7.22 13.91
N LEU A 80 24.11 -6.96 14.77
CA LEU A 80 25.46 -6.55 14.36
C LEU A 80 26.05 -7.47 13.30
N GLU A 81 25.85 -8.78 13.44
CA GLU A 81 26.31 -9.81 12.50
C GLU A 81 25.75 -9.60 11.07
N ARG A 82 24.47 -9.23 10.94
CA ARG A 82 23.87 -8.89 9.63
C ARG A 82 24.37 -7.56 9.08
N MET A 83 24.75 -6.62 9.95
CA MET A 83 25.28 -5.32 9.55
C MET A 83 26.72 -5.45 9.04
N GLU A 84 27.51 -6.38 9.59
CA GLU A 84 28.84 -6.71 9.10
C GLU A 84 28.80 -7.41 7.72
N GLU A 85 27.80 -8.27 7.47
CA GLU A 85 27.59 -8.91 6.16
C GLU A 85 27.05 -7.94 5.09
N ASN A 86 26.23 -6.96 5.49
CA ASN A 86 25.70 -5.95 4.59
C ASN A 86 25.74 -4.55 5.22
N PRO A 87 26.77 -3.75 4.93
CA PRO A 87 26.93 -2.43 5.54
C PRO A 87 25.87 -1.41 5.10
N VAL A 88 25.07 -1.68 4.08
CA VAL A 88 23.94 -0.80 3.70
C VAL A 88 22.86 -0.82 4.80
N LEU A 89 22.78 -1.89 5.59
CA LEU A 89 21.84 -1.99 6.71
C LEU A 89 22.16 -1.02 7.87
N TYR A 90 23.37 -0.44 7.91
CA TYR A 90 23.66 0.66 8.84
C TYR A 90 22.81 1.91 8.54
N LEU A 91 22.53 2.19 7.26
CA LEU A 91 21.74 3.35 6.86
C LEU A 91 20.26 3.18 7.21
N ASP A 92 19.71 1.97 7.03
CA ASP A 92 18.31 1.66 7.38
C ASP A 92 18.09 1.70 8.91
N ASN A 93 19.11 1.38 9.70
CA ASN A 93 19.06 1.50 11.16
C ASN A 93 19.20 2.95 11.68
N LEU A 94 19.76 3.87 10.89
CA LEU A 94 19.87 5.29 11.23
C LEU A 94 18.59 6.05 10.86
N SER A 95 17.95 5.70 9.75
CA SER A 95 16.72 6.36 9.28
C SER A 95 15.51 6.13 10.21
N LYS A 96 15.46 4.98 10.91
CA LYS A 96 14.36 4.61 11.82
C LYS A 96 14.43 5.27 13.21
N ARG A 97 15.52 5.94 13.57
CA ARG A 97 15.75 6.52 14.93
C ARG A 97 15.40 8.00 15.09
N TYR A 98 14.80 8.65 14.09
CA TYR A 98 14.27 10.00 14.25
C TYR A 98 12.73 9.97 14.25
N PRO A 99 12.07 9.82 15.41
CA PRO A 99 10.80 10.51 15.57
C PRO A 99 11.09 12.00 15.39
N HIS A 100 10.41 12.62 14.43
CA HIS A 100 10.49 14.06 14.21
C HIS A 100 9.67 14.77 15.29
N ASP A 101 10.10 14.66 16.55
CA ASP A 101 9.56 15.46 17.64
C ASP A 101 10.10 16.87 17.44
N ARG A 102 9.29 17.72 16.79
CA ARG A 102 9.46 19.16 16.86
C ARG A 102 9.17 19.57 18.30
N GLU A 103 10.22 19.73 19.09
CA GLU A 103 10.14 20.47 20.34
C GLU A 103 9.81 21.94 19.99
N GLU A 104 8.55 22.32 20.22
CA GLU A 104 8.13 23.71 20.17
C GLU A 104 8.79 24.46 21.33
N PHE A 105 9.61 25.47 20.99
CA PHE A 105 10.15 26.44 21.91
C PHE A 105 9.01 27.20 22.61
N THR A 106 8.83 26.98 23.91
CA THR A 106 8.18 27.97 24.79
C THR A 106 9.16 28.37 25.88
N HIS A 107 9.91 29.44 25.60
CA HIS A 107 10.49 30.28 26.65
C HIS A 107 9.35 31.13 27.22
N GLU A 108 8.80 30.74 28.37
CA GLU A 108 8.13 31.71 29.24
C GLU A 108 9.10 32.11 30.35
N GLN A 109 9.32 33.43 30.37
CA GLN A 109 10.22 34.17 31.22
C GLN A 109 9.69 34.19 32.65
N SER A 110 10.62 34.19 33.61
CA SER A 110 10.34 34.48 35.02
C SER A 110 10.66 35.94 35.33
#